data_AF-A0A1B6KC41-F1
#
_entry.id   AF-A0A1B6KC41-F1
#
_cell.length_a   1.000
_cell.length_b   1.000
_cell.length_c   1.000
_cell.angle_alpha   90.00
_cell.angle_beta   90.00
_cell.angle_gamma   90.00
#
_symmetry.space_group_name_H-M   'P 1'
#
loop_
_entity.id
_entity.type
_entity.pdbx_description
1 polymer ?
#
loop_
_entity_poly.entity_id
_entity_poly.type
_entity_poly.pdbx_seq_one_letter_code
_entity_poly.pdbx_strand_id
1 'polypeptide(L)'
;KADGYYSDPKSSCRSYFYCMNGYKLTYICPGRLIFNGTECVDQQKFNCTTNSNTCTNKTNGYHADETTGCHKYVYCLQGFQITTLECPDGHVFNGKNCDLFKVQNCSKTT
;
A
#
# COMPACT_ATOMS: atom_id res chain seq x y z
N LYS A 1 3.67 15.69 -14.73
CA LYS A 1 4.73 14.65 -14.76
C LYS A 1 5.05 14.39 -16.22
N ALA A 2 6.30 14.11 -16.59
CA ALA A 2 6.63 13.83 -17.99
C ALA A 2 5.93 12.54 -18.46
N ASP A 3 5.84 12.37 -19.77
CA ASP A 3 5.31 11.14 -20.33
C ASP A 3 6.28 9.98 -20.05
N GLY A 4 5.73 8.82 -19.70
CA GLY A 4 6.54 7.65 -19.35
C GLY A 4 5.96 6.80 -18.22
N TYR A 5 6.70 5.75 -17.88
CA TYR A 5 6.33 4.79 -16.86
C TYR A 5 6.94 5.15 -15.50
N TYR A 6 6.16 4.99 -14.45
CA TYR A 6 6.57 5.28 -13.09
C TYR A 6 6.10 4.18 -12.15
N SER A 7 6.99 3.72 -11.29
CA SER A 7 6.63 2.87 -10.16
C SER A 7 5.70 3.61 -9.21
N ASP A 8 4.83 2.87 -8.53
CA ASP A 8 4.04 3.37 -7.42
C ASP A 8 4.62 2.85 -6.09
N PRO A 9 5.42 3.66 -5.36
CA PRO A 9 5.98 3.27 -4.07
C PRO A 9 4.91 3.03 -3.00
N LYS A 10 3.66 3.48 -3.19
CA LYS A 10 2.57 3.17 -2.25
C LYS A 10 2.08 1.73 -2.37
N SER A 11 2.41 1.06 -3.47
CA SER A 11 2.02 -0.31 -3.80
C SER A 11 3.15 -1.33 -3.61
N SER A 12 4.23 -0.97 -2.92
CA SER A 12 5.43 -1.82 -2.88
C SER A 12 6.03 -2.05 -4.28
N CYS A 13 5.92 -1.06 -5.18
CA CYS A 13 6.19 -1.17 -6.64
C CYS A 13 5.38 -2.25 -7.38
N ARG A 14 4.34 -2.83 -6.79
CA ARG A 14 3.50 -3.82 -7.46
C ARG A 14 2.63 -3.20 -8.54
N SER A 15 2.30 -1.94 -8.37
CA SER A 15 1.63 -1.09 -9.35
C SER A 15 2.63 -0.16 -9.99
N TYR A 16 2.36 0.17 -11.24
CA TYR A 16 3.04 1.23 -11.97
C TYR A 16 2.03 1.98 -12.81
N PHE A 17 2.37 3.16 -13.28
CA PHE A 17 1.48 3.94 -14.11
C PHE A 17 2.22 4.56 -15.28
N TYR A 18 1.51 4.65 -16.40
CA TYR A 18 1.95 5.37 -17.58
C TYR A 18 1.28 6.74 -17.60
N CYS A 19 2.09 7.79 -17.69
CA CYS A 19 1.64 9.15 -17.95
C CYS A 19 1.77 9.43 -19.45
N MET A 20 0.70 9.98 -20.05
CA MET A 20 0.73 10.46 -21.43
C MET A 20 -0.21 11.65 -21.60
N ASN A 21 0.31 12.79 -22.04
CA ASN A 21 -0.47 14.02 -22.25
C ASN A 21 -1.31 14.43 -21.02
N GLY A 22 -0.77 14.24 -19.81
CA GLY A 22 -1.46 14.53 -18.55
C GLY A 22 -2.47 13.47 -18.09
N TYR A 23 -2.75 12.44 -18.89
CA TYR A 23 -3.56 11.29 -18.48
C TYR A 23 -2.71 10.24 -17.77
N LYS A 24 -3.30 9.57 -16.77
CA LYS A 24 -2.67 8.51 -15.99
C LYS A 24 -3.39 7.18 -16.20
N LEU A 25 -2.71 6.19 -16.75
CA LEU A 25 -3.16 4.79 -16.76
C LEU A 25 -2.41 4.01 -15.69
N THR A 26 -3.13 3.28 -14.84
CA THR A 26 -2.56 2.46 -13.77
C THR A 26 -2.55 0.99 -14.19
N TYR A 27 -1.45 0.31 -13.91
CA TYR A 27 -1.22 -1.11 -14.18
C TYR A 27 -0.78 -1.82 -12.89
N ILE A 28 -1.02 -3.13 -12.84
CA ILE A 28 -0.58 -4.01 -11.76
C ILE A 28 0.29 -5.09 -12.38
N CYS A 29 1.46 -5.33 -11.81
CA CYS A 29 2.33 -6.42 -12.23
C CYS A 29 1.67 -7.79 -11.95
N PRO A 30 1.79 -8.76 -12.87
CA PRO A 30 1.16 -10.06 -12.70
C PRO A 30 1.82 -10.84 -11.56
N GLY A 31 1.02 -11.68 -10.88
CA GLY A 31 1.52 -12.54 -9.82
C GLY A 31 2.14 -11.75 -8.65
N ARG A 32 3.40 -12.05 -8.32
CA ARG A 32 4.15 -11.38 -7.24
C ARG A 32 5.30 -10.51 -7.76
N LEU A 33 5.25 -10.14 -9.04
CA LEU A 33 6.28 -9.31 -9.65
C LEU A 33 6.12 -7.84 -9.23
N ILE A 34 7.22 -7.10 -9.29
CA ILE A 34 7.28 -5.67 -8.99
C ILE A 34 7.90 -4.91 -10.16
N PHE A 35 7.47 -3.67 -10.37
CA PHE A 35 7.96 -2.83 -11.44
C PHE A 35 9.31 -2.20 -11.06
N ASN A 36 10.36 -2.50 -11.82
CA ASN A 36 11.71 -1.96 -11.59
C ASN A 36 11.94 -0.60 -12.27
N GLY A 37 10.92 0.00 -12.90
CA GLY A 37 11.05 1.18 -13.74
C GLY A 37 10.99 0.89 -15.24
N THR A 38 11.17 -0.36 -15.64
CA THR A 38 11.14 -0.80 -17.05
C THR A 38 10.15 -1.95 -17.26
N GLU A 39 10.18 -2.95 -16.37
CA GLU A 39 9.38 -4.16 -16.50
C GLU A 39 8.99 -4.73 -15.12
N CYS A 40 8.09 -5.71 -15.14
CA CYS A 40 7.74 -6.46 -13.94
C CYS A 40 8.76 -7.58 -13.72
N VAL A 41 9.57 -7.43 -12.67
CA VAL A 41 10.62 -8.39 -12.29
C VAL A 41 10.31 -9.08 -10.97
N ASP A 42 11.03 -10.15 -10.69
CA ASP A 42 10.95 -10.83 -9.40
C ASP A 42 11.45 -9.92 -8.28
N GLN A 43 10.77 -9.95 -7.14
CA GLN A 43 11.09 -9.11 -5.97
C GLN A 43 12.51 -9.36 -5.42
N GLN A 44 13.08 -10.53 -5.69
CA GLN A 44 14.45 -10.85 -5.29
C GLN A 44 15.51 -10.16 -6.15
N LYS A 45 15.14 -9.73 -7.37
CA LYS A 45 16.03 -9.10 -8.34
C LYS A 45 16.05 -7.58 -8.25
N PHE A 46 15.07 -6.99 -7.57
CA PHE A 46 14.95 -5.54 -7.44
C PHE A 46 14.42 -5.18 -6.05
N ASN A 47 15.15 -4.32 -5.33
CA ASN A 47 14.66 -3.80 -4.07
C ASN A 47 13.88 -2.52 -4.32
N CYS A 48 12.55 -2.64 -4.35
CA CYS A 48 11.71 -1.46 -4.34
C CYS A 48 11.90 -0.73 -3.00
N THR A 49 12.46 0.47 -3.04
CA THR A 49 12.67 1.30 -1.86
C THR A 49 11.33 1.95 -1.48
N THR A 50 10.43 1.13 -0.94
CA THR A 50 9.20 1.63 -0.32
C THR A 50 9.48 1.92 1.13
N ASN A 51 9.16 3.13 1.55
CA ASN A 51 9.06 3.45 2.97
C ASN A 51 8.20 2.37 3.64
N SER A 52 8.85 1.58 4.50
CA SER A 52 8.31 0.58 5.43
C SER A 52 7.09 -0.23 4.93
N ASN A 53 7.31 -1.47 4.50
CA ASN A 53 6.21 -2.39 4.18
C ASN A 53 5.38 -2.71 5.43
N THR A 54 4.27 -1.99 5.64
CA THR A 54 3.32 -2.20 6.74
C THR A 54 2.73 -3.62 6.76
N CYS A 55 2.82 -4.37 5.66
CA CYS A 55 2.31 -5.73 5.50
C CYS A 55 3.33 -6.86 5.75
N THR A 56 4.61 -6.56 5.99
CA THR A 56 5.60 -7.60 6.28
C THR A 56 5.20 -8.36 7.55
N ASN A 57 5.09 -9.69 7.46
CA ASN A 57 4.59 -10.58 8.51
C ASN A 57 3.12 -10.38 8.94
N LYS A 58 2.31 -9.68 8.13
CA LYS A 58 0.86 -9.58 8.36
C LYS A 58 0.11 -10.62 7.55
N THR A 59 -1.00 -11.11 8.11
CA THR A 59 -1.91 -12.04 7.43
C THR A 59 -2.66 -11.35 6.28
N ASN A 60 -3.29 -12.14 5.41
CA ASN A 60 -4.16 -11.56 4.39
C ASN A 60 -5.35 -10.86 5.07
N GLY A 61 -5.61 -9.59 4.75
CA GLY A 61 -6.68 -8.82 5.38
C GLY A 61 -6.39 -7.33 5.47
N TYR A 62 -7.27 -6.61 6.16
CA TYR A 62 -7.09 -5.18 6.43
C TYR A 62 -6.30 -4.97 7.72
N HIS A 63 -5.33 -4.07 7.68
CA HIS A 63 -4.43 -3.78 8.81
C HIS A 63 -4.28 -2.29 8.98
N ALA A 64 -4.29 -1.82 10.22
CA ALA A 64 -4.08 -0.41 10.49
C ALA A 64 -2.65 0.03 10.13
N ASP A 65 -2.52 1.27 9.63
CA ASP A 65 -1.25 1.95 9.46
C ASP A 65 -0.95 2.78 10.71
N GLU A 66 -0.19 2.18 11.62
CA GLU A 66 0.21 2.77 12.89
C GLU A 66 1.06 4.05 12.72
N THR A 67 1.73 4.22 11.58
CA THR A 67 2.53 5.43 11.29
C THR A 67 1.66 6.67 11.08
N THR A 68 0.39 6.45 10.77
CA THR A 68 -0.61 7.51 10.59
C THR A 68 -1.54 7.65 11.79
N GLY A 69 -1.21 7.05 12.93
CA GLY A 69 -2.12 7.00 14.07
C GLY A 69 -3.43 6.28 13.77
N CYS A 70 -3.40 5.27 12.90
CA CYS A 70 -4.57 4.52 12.44
C CYS A 70 -5.61 5.30 11.61
N HIS A 71 -5.30 6.52 11.17
CA HIS A 71 -6.16 7.23 10.22
C HIS A 71 -6.20 6.55 8.86
N LYS A 72 -5.15 5.79 8.54
CA LYS A 72 -5.09 4.95 7.33
C LYS A 72 -5.02 3.46 7.70
N TYR A 73 -5.45 2.65 6.78
CA TYR A 73 -5.36 1.20 6.85
C TYR A 73 -5.02 0.62 5.48
N VAL A 74 -4.41 -0.55 5.46
CA VAL A 74 -3.89 -1.19 4.26
C VAL A 74 -4.53 -2.55 4.07
N TYR A 75 -4.80 -2.93 2.83
CA TYR A 75 -5.15 -4.31 2.51
C TYR A 75 -3.88 -5.09 2.20
N CYS A 76 -3.55 -6.06 3.04
CA CYS A 76 -2.43 -6.96 2.86
C CYS A 76 -2.87 -8.26 2.17
N LEU A 77 -2.10 -8.70 1.18
CA LEU A 77 -2.27 -10.00 0.53
C LEU A 77 -0.90 -10.64 0.30
N GLN A 78 -0.69 -11.81 0.89
CA GLN A 78 0.57 -12.58 0.84
C GLN A 78 1.80 -11.77 1.30
N GLY A 79 1.63 -10.93 2.33
CA GLY A 79 2.68 -10.06 2.87
C GLY A 79 2.88 -8.74 2.10
N PHE A 80 2.08 -8.47 1.07
CA PHE A 80 2.17 -7.25 0.25
C PHE A 80 1.03 -6.28 0.54
N GLN A 81 1.36 -4.99 0.59
CA GLN A 81 0.37 -3.91 0.62
C GLN A 81 -0.24 -3.72 -0.76
N ILE A 82 -1.53 -4.00 -0.88
CA ILE A 82 -2.29 -3.91 -2.15
C ILE A 82 -2.88 -2.52 -2.33
N THR A 83 -3.38 -1.92 -1.25
CA THR A 83 -3.94 -0.57 -1.27
C THR A 83 -3.86 0.07 0.11
N THR A 84 -3.89 1.39 0.15
CA THR A 84 -4.05 2.20 1.36
C THR A 84 -5.38 2.93 1.29
N LEU A 85 -6.15 2.84 2.36
CA LEU A 85 -7.45 3.45 2.54
C LEU A 85 -7.38 4.40 3.74
N GLU A 86 -8.23 5.41 3.74
CA GLU A 86 -8.26 6.45 4.77
C GLU A 86 -9.64 6.48 5.41
N CYS A 87 -9.68 6.54 6.74
CA CYS A 87 -10.92 6.69 7.46
C CYS A 87 -11.48 8.12 7.31
N PRO A 88 -12.80 8.30 7.45
CA PRO A 88 -13.39 9.63 7.53
C PRO A 88 -12.76 10.49 8.63
N ASP A 89 -12.85 11.81 8.50
CA ASP A 89 -12.29 12.73 9.48
C ASP A 89 -12.78 12.40 10.90
N GLY A 90 -11.84 12.40 11.85
CA GLY A 90 -12.11 12.07 13.26
C GLY A 90 -12.29 10.57 13.55
N HIS A 91 -12.12 9.68 12.56
CA HIS A 91 -12.18 8.23 12.73
C HIS A 91 -10.81 7.58 12.55
N VAL A 92 -10.65 6.41 13.16
CA VAL A 92 -9.46 5.55 13.06
C VAL A 92 -9.87 4.11 12.81
N PHE A 93 -9.03 3.36 12.10
CA PHE A 93 -9.29 1.95 11.82
C PHE A 93 -8.98 1.08 13.04
N ASN A 94 -9.99 0.39 13.57
CA ASN A 94 -9.88 -0.47 14.76
C ASN A 94 -9.53 -1.94 14.44
N GLY A 95 -9.10 -2.24 13.21
CA GLY A 95 -8.88 -3.62 12.74
C GLY A 95 -10.08 -4.25 12.02
N LYS A 96 -11.26 -3.64 12.12
CA LYS A 96 -12.50 -4.11 11.49
C LYS A 96 -13.21 -3.03 10.68
N ASN A 97 -13.32 -1.83 11.23
CA ASN A 97 -13.98 -0.68 10.60
C ASN A 97 -13.36 0.64 11.11
N CYS A 98 -13.78 1.76 10.52
CA CYS A 98 -13.44 3.10 10.99
C CYS A 98 -14.42 3.51 12.09
N ASP A 99 -13.90 3.79 13.28
CA ASP A 99 -14.67 4.21 14.46
C ASP A 99 -14.10 5.51 15.04
N LEU A 100 -14.90 6.23 15.82
CA LEU A 100 -14.51 7.49 16.44
C LEU A 100 -13.24 7.33 17.29
N PHE A 101 -12.47 8.42 17.40
CA PHE A 101 -11.24 8.52 18.19
C PHE A 101 -11.45 8.43 19.73
N LYS A 102 -12.27 7.49 20.21
CA LYS A 102 -12.37 7.18 21.64
C LYS A 102 -11.57 5.92 21.96
N VAL A 103 -10.34 6.17 22.40
CA VAL A 103 -9.54 5.29 23.28
C VAL A 103 -9.37 3.86 22.75
N GLN A 104 -8.32 3.62 22.00
CA GLN A 104 -7.18 2.82 22.46
C GLN A 104 -6.10 2.84 21.38
N ASN A 105 -4.84 3.00 21.78
CA ASN A 105 -3.64 2.87 20.94
C ASN A 105 -3.90 1.79 19.90
N CYS A 106 -3.90 2.11 18.60
CA CYS A 106 -3.90 1.18 17.46
C CYS A 106 -3.74 -0.28 17.89
N SER A 107 -4.80 -0.92 18.39
CA SER A 107 -4.57 -2.01 19.35
C SER A 107 -4.24 -3.25 18.55
N LYS A 108 -2.96 -3.65 18.64
CA LYS A 108 -2.56 -5.04 18.53
C LYS A 108 -3.53 -5.86 19.37
N THR A 109 -4.49 -6.50 18.73
CA THR A 109 -5.25 -7.56 19.35
C THR A 109 -4.24 -8.69 19.58
N THR A 110 -3.82 -8.85 20.84
CA THR A 110 -3.09 -10.02 21.33
C THR A 110 -3.86 -11.29 21.03
#